data_AF-R5CE62-F1
#
_entry.id   AF-R5CE62-F1
#
_cell.length_a   1.000
_cell.length_b   1.000
_cell.length_c   1.000
_cell.angle_alpha   90.00
_cell.angle_beta   90.00
_cell.angle_gamma   90.00
#
_symmetry.space_group_name_H-M   'P 1'
#
loop_
_entity.id
_entity.type
_entity.pdbx_description
1 polymer ?
#
loop_
_entity_poly.entity_id
_entity_poly.type
_entity_poly.pdbx_seq_one_letter_code
_entity_poly.pdbx_strand_id
1 'polypeptide(L)'
;MCARWHAILIRAHTEGNAREMDNKRMENVAKQEVQTNGTARIHLRPHHGVCLLNFRGEGYSDEFSRNMTAMKERLTANPEEKICITKGADDLCAKCPNRRGNACSSEHPPLFDENVLRMTGFSYGQVLTWSEFSHATEPISLYRLEEACLGCEWLPLCRKIAGDRIS
;
A
#
# COMPACT_ATOMS: atom_id res chain seq x y z
N MET A 1 6.10 -42.12 58.71
CA MET A 1 6.18 -40.73 58.22
C MET A 1 7.66 -40.49 57.92
N CYS A 2 8.18 -40.27 56.71
CA CYS A 2 7.84 -39.23 55.76
C CYS A 2 8.44 -39.58 54.37
N ALA A 3 7.99 -40.68 53.75
CA ALA A 3 8.29 -40.98 52.35
C ALA A 3 7.27 -40.26 51.46
N ARG A 4 7.45 -38.95 51.21
CA ARG A 4 6.70 -38.25 50.14
C ARG A 4 7.14 -36.82 49.77
N TRP A 5 8.17 -36.25 50.38
CA TRP A 5 8.46 -34.81 50.23
C TRP A 5 9.68 -34.43 49.39
N HIS A 6 10.37 -35.36 48.72
CA HIS A 6 11.54 -35.04 47.88
C HIS A 6 11.30 -35.08 46.36
N ALA A 7 10.16 -35.60 45.88
CA ALA A 7 9.88 -35.72 44.44
C ALA A 7 9.09 -34.53 43.85
N ILE A 8 8.61 -33.60 44.68
CA ILE A 8 7.76 -32.49 44.23
C ILE A 8 8.58 -31.25 43.86
N LEU A 9 9.73 -31.02 44.50
CA LEU A 9 10.53 -29.80 44.31
C LEU A 9 11.35 -29.79 43.01
N ILE A 10 11.79 -30.96 42.50
CA ILE A 10 12.54 -31.03 41.23
C ILE A 10 11.59 -30.83 40.03
N ARG A 11 10.37 -31.40 40.08
CA ARG A 11 9.35 -31.23 39.02
C ARG A 11 8.96 -29.77 38.84
N ALA A 12 8.77 -29.03 39.93
CA ALA A 12 8.39 -27.62 39.87
C ALA A 12 9.47 -26.73 39.21
N HIS A 13 10.76 -26.99 39.48
CA HIS A 13 11.86 -26.25 38.85
C HIS A 13 12.04 -26.57 37.36
N THR A 14 11.85 -27.82 36.94
CA THR A 14 11.94 -28.19 35.52
C THR A 14 10.77 -27.65 34.69
N GLU A 15 9.56 -27.61 35.28
CA GLU A 15 8.35 -27.10 34.62
C GLU A 15 8.33 -25.57 34.51
N GLY A 16 8.91 -24.86 35.50
CA GLY A 16 9.08 -23.40 35.44
C GLY A 16 10.04 -22.98 34.33
N ASN A 17 11.17 -23.70 34.19
CA ASN A 17 12.20 -23.38 33.19
C ASN A 17 11.71 -23.70 31.75
N ALA A 18 10.96 -24.79 31.56
CA ALA A 18 10.39 -25.13 30.25
C ALA A 18 9.33 -24.11 29.79
N ARG A 19 8.44 -23.67 30.69
CA ARG A 19 7.44 -22.62 30.40
C ARG A 19 8.08 -21.27 30.11
N GLU A 20 9.16 -20.91 30.79
CA GLU A 20 9.89 -19.66 30.53
C GLU A 20 10.62 -19.68 29.19
N MET A 21 11.18 -20.83 28.79
CA MET A 21 11.79 -21.03 27.48
C MET A 21 10.77 -21.03 26.34
N ASP A 22 9.59 -21.63 26.54
CA ASP A 22 8.50 -21.61 25.56
C ASP A 22 7.90 -20.20 25.41
N ASN A 23 7.76 -19.45 26.50
CA ASN A 23 7.28 -18.06 26.43
C ASN A 23 8.28 -17.13 25.73
N LYS A 24 9.59 -17.29 25.99
CA LYS A 24 10.66 -16.58 25.25
C LYS A 24 10.70 -16.97 23.77
N ARG A 25 10.39 -18.22 23.43
CA ARG A 25 10.29 -18.69 22.03
C ARG A 25 9.09 -18.07 21.31
N MET A 26 7.93 -17.96 21.97
CA MET A 26 6.75 -17.31 21.38
C MET A 26 6.90 -15.78 21.28
N GLU A 27 7.51 -15.12 22.26
CA GLU A 27 7.87 -13.70 22.17
C GLU A 27 8.90 -13.43 21.07
N ASN A 28 9.85 -14.35 20.84
CA ASN A 28 10.80 -14.26 19.73
C ASN A 28 10.13 -14.51 18.38
N VAL A 29 9.15 -15.42 18.28
CA VAL A 29 8.33 -15.60 17.06
C VAL A 29 7.51 -14.34 16.77
N ALA A 30 6.87 -13.73 17.77
CA ALA A 30 6.11 -12.49 17.62
C ALA A 30 7.01 -11.26 17.30
N LYS A 31 8.28 -11.27 17.73
CA LYS A 31 9.28 -10.24 17.37
C LYS A 31 9.97 -10.50 16.03
N GLN A 32 9.99 -11.76 15.54
CA GLN A 32 10.56 -12.13 14.25
C GLN A 32 9.63 -11.82 13.06
N GLU A 33 8.33 -11.60 13.27
CA GLU A 33 7.41 -11.14 12.22
C GLU A 33 7.58 -9.66 11.83
N VAL A 34 8.44 -8.92 12.55
CA VAL A 34 8.77 -7.50 12.25
C VAL A 34 10.10 -7.35 11.48
N GLN A 35 10.79 -8.45 11.18
CA GLN A 35 12.08 -8.43 10.47
C GLN A 35 12.03 -9.24 9.17
N THR A 36 11.11 -8.88 8.26
CA THR A 36 11.35 -9.09 6.84
C THR A 36 12.37 -8.05 6.38
N ASN A 37 13.51 -8.48 5.83
CA ASN A 37 14.48 -7.64 5.13
C ASN A 37 13.80 -6.47 4.41
N GLY A 38 14.10 -5.25 4.86
CA GLY A 38 13.41 -4.03 4.43
C GLY A 38 13.72 -3.64 2.99
N THR A 39 12.95 -4.16 2.04
CA THR A 39 12.62 -3.37 0.86
C THR A 39 11.71 -2.24 1.34
N ALA A 40 12.17 -0.99 1.20
CA ALA A 40 11.34 0.17 1.47
C ALA A 40 10.06 0.05 0.62
N ARG A 41 8.91 -0.02 1.28
CA ARG A 41 7.60 -0.20 0.63
C ARG A 41 7.15 1.15 0.11
N ILE A 42 6.78 1.24 -1.16
CA ILE A 42 6.18 2.48 -1.69
C ILE A 42 4.76 2.57 -1.15
N HIS A 43 4.45 3.66 -0.44
CA HIS A 43 3.06 3.94 -0.05
C HIS A 43 2.37 4.57 -1.25
N LEU A 44 1.24 4.01 -1.65
CA LEU A 44 0.50 4.48 -2.81
C LEU A 44 -1.00 4.49 -2.52
N ARG A 45 -1.62 5.62 -2.81
CA ARG A 45 -3.09 5.72 -2.80
C ARG A 45 -3.65 5.00 -4.02
N PRO A 46 -4.79 4.28 -3.87
CA PRO A 46 -5.43 3.60 -4.98
C PRO A 46 -5.63 4.49 -6.22
N HIS A 47 -6.16 5.71 -6.04
CA HIS A 47 -6.39 6.57 -7.19
C HIS A 47 -5.09 7.06 -7.85
N HIS A 48 -4.03 7.32 -7.08
CA HIS A 48 -2.74 7.69 -7.64
C HIS A 48 -2.12 6.57 -8.47
N GLY A 49 -2.28 5.32 -8.05
CA GLY A 49 -1.90 4.16 -8.86
C GLY A 49 -2.61 4.15 -10.21
N VAL A 50 -3.91 4.44 -10.24
CA VAL A 50 -4.65 4.61 -11.50
C VAL A 50 -4.17 5.83 -12.30
N CYS A 51 -3.90 6.95 -11.64
CA CYS A 51 -3.37 8.15 -12.28
C CYS A 51 -2.03 7.88 -12.99
N LEU A 52 -1.13 7.09 -12.40
CA LEU A 52 0.15 6.73 -13.01
C LEU A 52 -0.01 6.00 -14.35
N LEU A 53 -1.04 5.16 -14.50
CA LEU A 53 -1.32 4.43 -15.75
C LEU A 53 -1.62 5.40 -16.92
N ASN A 54 -2.37 6.47 -16.65
CA ASN A 54 -2.74 7.48 -17.65
C ASN A 54 -1.90 8.77 -17.57
N PHE A 55 -0.82 8.80 -16.79
CA PHE A 55 0.01 10.01 -16.67
C PHE A 55 0.94 10.19 -17.88
N ARG A 56 1.02 11.42 -18.40
CA ARG A 56 1.84 11.79 -19.57
C ARG A 56 2.74 13.01 -19.35
N GLY A 57 2.97 13.42 -18.10
CA GLY A 57 3.75 14.62 -17.78
C GLY A 57 2.92 15.90 -17.67
N GLU A 58 1.61 15.83 -17.92
CA GLU A 58 0.69 16.96 -17.93
C GLU A 58 -0.33 16.87 -16.80
N GLY A 59 -0.98 17.99 -16.50
CA GLY A 59 -2.10 18.07 -15.57
C GLY A 59 -1.73 18.20 -14.10
N TYR A 60 -0.51 18.54 -13.74
CA TYR A 60 -0.18 18.91 -12.36
C TYR A 60 0.90 19.99 -12.34
N SER A 61 1.14 20.60 -11.17
CA SER A 61 2.27 21.51 -10.97
C SER A 61 3.60 20.83 -11.34
N ASP A 62 4.56 21.59 -11.87
CA ASP A 62 5.87 21.06 -12.32
C ASP A 62 6.57 20.16 -11.29
N GLU A 63 6.54 20.50 -10.00
CA GLU A 63 7.16 19.67 -8.97
C GLU A 63 6.45 18.34 -8.76
N PHE A 64 5.12 18.34 -8.72
CA PHE A 64 4.32 17.13 -8.63
C PHE A 64 4.44 16.28 -9.90
N SER A 65 4.40 16.89 -11.08
CA SER A 65 4.57 16.21 -12.37
C SER A 65 5.93 15.50 -12.45
N ARG A 66 7.02 16.13 -11.98
CA ARG A 66 8.34 15.48 -11.91
C ARG A 66 8.35 14.27 -10.97
N ASN A 67 7.69 14.37 -9.81
CA ASN A 67 7.59 13.25 -8.86
C ASN A 67 6.78 12.08 -9.47
N MET A 68 5.65 12.40 -10.11
CA MET A 68 4.83 11.42 -10.85
C MET A 68 5.62 10.74 -11.98
N THR A 69 6.42 11.50 -12.74
CA THR A 69 7.29 10.95 -13.79
C THR A 69 8.30 9.96 -13.20
N ALA A 70 9.05 10.37 -12.17
CA ALA A 70 10.05 9.51 -11.55
C ALA A 70 9.43 8.24 -10.94
N MET A 71 8.26 8.36 -10.30
CA MET A 71 7.54 7.21 -9.76
C MET A 71 7.06 6.26 -10.86
N LYS A 72 6.48 6.81 -11.94
CA LYS A 72 6.05 6.03 -13.10
C LYS A 72 7.21 5.27 -13.72
N GLU A 73 8.33 5.94 -14.00
CA GLU A 73 9.53 5.32 -14.56
C GLU A 73 10.07 4.21 -13.66
N ARG A 74 10.16 4.44 -12.35
CA ARG A 74 10.61 3.43 -11.38
C ARG A 74 9.72 2.20 -11.40
N LEU A 75 8.40 2.36 -11.33
CA LEU A 75 7.45 1.26 -11.25
C LEU A 75 7.33 0.51 -12.58
N THR A 76 7.42 1.20 -13.72
CA THR A 76 7.49 0.55 -15.04
C THR A 76 8.78 -0.26 -15.19
N ALA A 77 9.92 0.24 -14.72
CA ALA A 77 11.19 -0.49 -14.78
C ALA A 77 11.26 -1.66 -13.77
N ASN A 78 10.48 -1.61 -12.68
CA ASN A 78 10.52 -2.59 -11.60
C ASN A 78 9.09 -3.09 -11.29
N PRO A 79 8.49 -3.92 -12.16
CA PRO A 79 7.12 -4.40 -11.99
C PRO A 79 6.90 -5.22 -10.71
N GLU A 80 7.95 -5.83 -10.16
CA GLU A 80 7.90 -6.61 -8.92
C GLU A 80 8.08 -5.76 -7.65
N GLU A 81 8.32 -4.45 -7.79
CA GLU A 81 8.45 -3.51 -6.67
C GLU A 81 7.18 -3.54 -5.82
N LYS A 82 7.34 -3.64 -4.51
CA LYS A 82 6.22 -3.74 -3.57
C LYS A 82 5.63 -2.36 -3.27
N ILE A 83 4.32 -2.25 -3.45
CA ILE A 83 3.51 -1.11 -3.04
C ILE A 83 2.62 -1.49 -1.85
N CYS A 84 2.35 -0.54 -0.97
CA CYS A 84 1.41 -0.67 0.14
C CYS A 84 0.23 0.29 -0.11
N ILE A 85 -0.96 -0.28 -0.25
CA ILE A 85 -2.18 0.50 -0.48
C ILE A 85 -2.46 1.34 0.77
N THR A 86 -2.36 2.66 0.65
CA THR A 86 -2.34 3.57 1.80
C THR A 86 -3.54 4.49 1.82
N LYS A 87 -4.05 4.75 3.03
CA LYS A 87 -5.10 5.74 3.29
C LYS A 87 -4.46 7.08 3.65
N GLY A 88 -4.96 8.17 3.08
CA GLY A 88 -4.40 9.51 3.28
C GLY A 88 -3.20 9.77 2.35
N ALA A 89 -2.36 10.76 2.69
CA ALA A 89 -1.22 11.15 1.87
C ALA A 89 -0.22 9.99 1.66
N ASP A 90 0.35 9.90 0.46
CA ASP A 90 1.32 8.87 0.08
C ASP A 90 2.65 9.46 -0.42
N ASP A 91 3.50 8.62 -1.01
CA ASP A 91 4.84 9.01 -1.46
C ASP A 91 4.78 10.00 -2.64
N LEU A 92 3.68 10.03 -3.40
CA LEU A 92 3.44 11.03 -4.44
C LEU A 92 3.00 12.38 -3.84
N CYS A 93 2.25 12.37 -2.74
CA CYS A 93 1.82 13.57 -2.03
C CYS A 93 2.97 14.41 -1.46
N ALA A 94 4.20 13.87 -1.34
CA ALA A 94 5.34 14.59 -0.77
C ALA A 94 5.56 15.99 -1.37
N LYS A 95 5.22 16.17 -2.65
CA LYS A 95 5.35 17.41 -3.41
C LYS A 95 4.02 18.04 -3.83
N CYS A 96 2.92 17.62 -3.22
CA CYS A 96 1.59 18.10 -3.60
C CYS A 96 1.27 19.45 -2.91
N PRO A 97 0.90 20.51 -3.65
CA PRO A 97 0.56 21.81 -3.06
C PRO A 97 -0.70 21.77 -2.18
N ASN A 98 -1.57 20.79 -2.42
CA ASN A 98 -2.82 20.57 -1.69
C ASN A 98 -2.65 19.71 -0.43
N ARG A 99 -1.43 19.22 -0.15
CA ARG A 99 -1.17 18.42 1.06
C ARG A 99 -1.31 19.27 2.32
N ARG A 100 -2.00 18.72 3.32
CA ARG A 100 -2.15 19.27 4.68
C ARG A 100 -1.83 18.16 5.68
N GLY A 101 -0.56 17.99 6.02
CA GLY A 101 -0.10 16.84 6.81
C GLY A 101 -0.37 15.53 6.08
N ASN A 102 -1.17 14.64 6.69
CA ASN A 102 -1.59 13.38 6.06
C ASN A 102 -2.92 13.49 5.30
N ALA A 103 -3.52 14.68 5.24
CA ALA A 103 -4.76 14.95 4.52
C ALA A 103 -4.52 15.77 3.24
N CYS A 104 -5.56 15.86 2.41
CA CYS A 104 -5.63 16.76 1.26
C CYS A 104 -6.60 17.90 1.59
N SER A 105 -6.37 19.09 1.03
CA SER A 105 -7.32 20.20 1.10
C SER A 105 -8.59 19.99 0.27
N SER A 106 -8.59 18.99 -0.63
CA SER A 106 -9.75 18.57 -1.40
C SER A 106 -10.38 17.32 -0.79
N GLU A 107 -11.71 17.27 -0.78
CA GLU A 107 -12.50 16.11 -0.32
C GLU A 107 -12.68 15.04 -1.42
N HIS A 108 -12.35 15.36 -2.67
CA HIS A 108 -12.51 14.44 -3.79
C HIS A 108 -11.54 13.24 -3.79
N PRO A 109 -10.24 13.38 -3.49
CA PRO A 109 -9.30 12.26 -3.59
C PRO A 109 -9.66 11.04 -2.74
N PRO A 110 -10.14 11.18 -1.48
CA PRO A 110 -10.65 10.02 -0.73
C PRO A 110 -11.78 9.26 -1.44
N LEU A 111 -12.69 9.96 -2.13
CA LEU A 111 -13.78 9.30 -2.88
C LEU A 111 -13.23 8.46 -4.04
N PHE A 112 -12.21 8.96 -4.74
CA PHE A 112 -11.55 8.23 -5.82
C PHE A 112 -10.85 6.97 -5.31
N ASP A 113 -10.22 7.04 -4.12
CA ASP A 113 -9.63 5.86 -3.50
C ASP A 113 -10.67 4.78 -3.22
N GLU A 114 -11.77 5.14 -2.55
CA GLU A 114 -12.83 4.20 -2.22
C GLU A 114 -13.47 3.58 -3.47
N ASN A 115 -13.62 4.36 -4.56
CA ASN A 115 -14.10 3.83 -5.83
C ASN A 115 -13.18 2.75 -6.40
N VAL A 116 -11.87 2.99 -6.40
CA VAL A 116 -10.88 2.01 -6.91
C VAL A 116 -10.90 0.75 -6.02
N LEU A 117 -10.87 0.90 -4.70
CA LEU A 117 -10.93 -0.22 -3.77
C LEU A 117 -12.20 -1.06 -3.96
N ARG A 118 -13.36 -0.42 -4.13
CA ARG A 118 -14.64 -1.10 -4.40
C ARG A 118 -14.61 -1.90 -5.71
N MET A 119 -13.94 -1.38 -6.74
CA MET A 119 -13.86 -2.04 -8.06
C MET A 119 -12.89 -3.21 -8.10
N THR A 120 -11.81 -3.16 -7.31
CA THR A 120 -10.76 -4.19 -7.30
C THR A 120 -10.92 -5.20 -6.17
N GLY A 121 -11.65 -4.86 -5.11
CA GLY A 121 -11.70 -5.65 -3.87
C GLY A 121 -10.45 -5.51 -3.01
N PHE A 122 -9.57 -4.56 -3.32
CA PHE A 122 -8.38 -4.30 -2.52
C PHE A 122 -8.71 -3.65 -1.17
N SER A 123 -7.76 -3.72 -0.25
CA SER A 123 -7.88 -3.12 1.09
C SER A 123 -6.69 -2.24 1.43
N TYR A 124 -6.92 -1.22 2.26
CA TYR A 124 -5.80 -0.46 2.84
C TYR A 124 -4.89 -1.38 3.67
N GLY A 125 -3.58 -1.13 3.61
CA GLY A 125 -2.54 -1.97 4.22
C GLY A 125 -2.18 -3.21 3.40
N GLN A 126 -2.94 -3.53 2.34
CA GLN A 126 -2.60 -4.62 1.44
C GLN A 126 -1.31 -4.28 0.68
N VAL A 127 -0.42 -5.27 0.63
CA VAL A 127 0.85 -5.17 -0.11
C VAL A 127 0.73 -5.98 -1.40
N LEU A 128 1.03 -5.33 -2.52
CA LEU A 128 1.01 -5.89 -3.87
C LEU A 128 2.32 -5.58 -4.58
N THR A 129 2.67 -6.33 -5.62
CA THR A 129 3.61 -5.81 -6.63
C THR A 129 2.93 -4.72 -7.44
N TRP A 130 3.73 -3.86 -8.07
CA TRP A 130 3.20 -2.92 -9.04
C TRP A 130 2.46 -3.63 -10.16
N SER A 131 3.00 -4.74 -10.67
CA SER A 131 2.38 -5.55 -11.72
C SER A 131 0.98 -6.04 -11.33
N GLU A 132 0.83 -6.58 -10.12
CA GLU A 132 -0.49 -7.04 -9.61
C GLU A 132 -1.49 -5.88 -9.57
N PHE A 133 -1.06 -4.73 -9.04
CA PHE A 133 -1.91 -3.54 -8.97
C PHE A 133 -2.27 -2.99 -10.36
N SER A 134 -1.28 -2.82 -11.24
CA SER A 134 -1.46 -2.21 -12.55
C SER A 134 -2.34 -3.07 -13.44
N HIS A 135 -2.18 -4.40 -13.42
CA HIS A 135 -3.05 -5.30 -14.19
C HIS A 135 -4.50 -5.28 -13.66
N ALA A 136 -4.69 -5.31 -12.34
CA ALA A 136 -6.03 -5.27 -11.75
C ALA A 136 -6.75 -3.94 -11.99
N THR A 137 -6.01 -2.83 -12.11
CA THR A 137 -6.56 -1.49 -12.30
C THR A 137 -6.52 -1.00 -13.74
N GLU A 138 -5.87 -1.73 -14.66
CA GLU A 138 -5.83 -1.35 -16.07
C GLU A 138 -7.24 -1.19 -16.69
N PRO A 139 -8.20 -2.10 -16.49
CA PRO A 139 -9.56 -1.92 -17.00
C PRO A 139 -10.23 -0.65 -16.46
N ILE A 140 -9.90 -0.24 -15.23
CA ILE A 140 -10.38 1.02 -14.65
C ILE A 140 -9.79 2.20 -15.42
N SER A 141 -8.47 2.15 -15.68
CA SER A 141 -7.75 3.20 -16.41
C SER A 141 -8.19 3.35 -17.87
N LEU A 142 -8.76 2.30 -18.47
CA LEU A 142 -9.15 2.28 -19.88
C LEU A 142 -10.65 2.52 -20.09
N TYR A 143 -11.50 1.90 -19.27
CA TYR A 143 -12.93 1.77 -19.58
C TYR A 143 -13.87 2.29 -18.49
N ARG A 144 -13.37 2.59 -17.28
CA ARG A 144 -14.22 2.92 -16.12
C ARG A 144 -13.80 4.20 -15.41
N LEU A 145 -13.15 5.12 -16.13
CA LEU A 145 -12.71 6.41 -15.59
C LEU A 145 -13.88 7.25 -15.08
N GLU A 146 -15.03 7.18 -15.74
CA GLU A 146 -16.29 7.85 -15.37
C GLU A 146 -16.79 7.42 -14.00
N GLU A 147 -16.63 6.15 -13.65
CA GLU A 147 -17.06 5.61 -12.37
C GLU A 147 -16.02 5.86 -11.28
N ALA A 148 -14.72 5.74 -11.62
CA ALA A 148 -13.64 5.83 -10.63
C ALA A 148 -13.27 7.28 -10.29
N CYS A 149 -13.30 8.17 -11.29
CA CYS A 149 -12.74 9.53 -11.23
C CYS A 149 -13.81 10.61 -11.46
N LEU A 150 -15.08 10.34 -11.12
CA LEU A 150 -16.18 11.29 -11.33
C LEU A 150 -15.91 12.63 -10.62
N GLY A 151 -15.84 13.73 -11.38
CA GLY A 151 -15.54 15.05 -10.84
C GLY A 151 -14.04 15.35 -10.71
N CYS A 152 -13.16 14.46 -11.17
CA CYS A 152 -11.75 14.77 -11.33
C CYS A 152 -11.54 15.76 -12.49
N GLU A 153 -10.79 16.83 -12.23
CA GLU A 153 -10.48 17.86 -13.24
C GLU A 153 -9.69 17.29 -14.44
N TRP A 154 -8.92 16.21 -14.23
CA TRP A 154 -8.11 15.57 -15.26
C TRP A 154 -8.83 14.47 -16.04
N LEU A 155 -10.10 14.19 -15.73
CA LEU A 155 -10.88 13.15 -16.41
C LEU A 155 -10.92 13.32 -17.95
N PRO A 156 -11.11 14.54 -18.53
CA PRO A 156 -11.07 14.71 -19.98
C PRO A 156 -9.72 14.33 -20.60
N LEU A 157 -8.62 14.66 -19.94
CA LEU A 157 -7.28 14.28 -20.39
C LEU A 157 -7.08 12.76 -20.32
N CYS A 158 -7.46 12.14 -19.20
CA CYS A 158 -7.38 10.69 -19.04
C CYS A 158 -8.22 9.93 -20.08
N ARG A 159 -9.40 10.45 -20.49
CA ARG A 159 -10.21 9.86 -21.57
C ARG A 159 -9.49 9.85 -22.91
N LYS A 160 -8.86 10.97 -23.26
CA LYS A 160 -8.08 11.06 -24.50
C LYS A 160 -6.96 10.02 -24.51
N ILE A 161 -6.21 9.95 -23.41
CA ILE A 161 -5.10 9.01 -23.23
C ILE A 161 -5.58 7.55 -23.27
N ALA A 162 -6.73 7.25 -22.65
CA ALA A 162 -7.34 5.93 -22.71
C ALA A 162 -7.75 5.58 -24.15
N GLY A 163 -8.36 6.52 -24.88
CA GLY A 163 -8.69 6.37 -26.30
C GLY A 163 -7.47 6.00 -27.15
N ASP A 164 -6.36 6.73 -26.96
CA ASP A 164 -5.09 6.47 -27.66
C ASP A 164 -4.45 5.11 -27.29
N ARG A 165 -4.79 4.53 -26.12
CA ARG A 165 -4.28 3.21 -25.67
C ARG A 165 -5.12 2.04 -26.18
N ILE A 166 -6.38 2.29 -26.56
CA ILE A 166 -7.34 1.26 -27.01
C ILE A 166 -7.33 1.15 -28.55
N SER A 167 -6.99 2.24 -29.25
CA SER A 167 -6.86 2.31 -30.71
C SER A 167 -5.67 1.52 -31.23
#